data_AF-A0A946RJJ6-F1
#
_entry.id   AF-A0A946RJJ6-F1
#
_cell.length_a   1.000
_cell.length_b   1.000
_cell.length_c   1.000
_cell.angle_alpha   90.00
_cell.angle_beta   90.00
_cell.angle_gamma   90.00
#
_symmetry.space_group_name_H-M   'P 1'
#
loop_
_entity.id
_entity.type
_entity.pdbx_description
1 polymer ?
#
loop_
_entity_poly.entity_id
_entity_poly.type
_entity_poly.pdbx_seq_one_letter_code
_entity_poly.pdbx_strand_id
1 'polypeptide(L)'
;MKKIITRRDFLNGTQVAIGASLLTPWVNAFGNQQPRFQLESGYYPPMKTGLRGSHDGSWENMHALVMGESWQKGPSEETYDLVIVGGGISGLASAYFYRKVNPDARILILENHDDFGGHAKRNEFKVDGQTRIGYGGTESLDTPSAYSDMAASFLKEIGVFTERFYDYFHQDLYKNMGLGKGVLFDKKHFGQEKLVIGYGKKPWDQFVAETPLNSQAKKDLLRLTTEQIDYMPGKSFDEKYEILRKTSYETFLRDYCKVDEQII
;
A
#
# COMPACT_ATOMS: atom_id res chain seq x y z
N MET A 1 -25.11 -7.99 -28.07
CA MET A 1 -24.81 -9.42 -28.39
C MET A 1 -25.30 -10.27 -27.22
N LYS A 2 -26.30 -11.15 -27.45
CA LYS A 2 -26.84 -12.04 -26.42
C LYS A 2 -25.85 -13.20 -26.18
N LYS A 3 -25.32 -13.32 -24.97
CA LYS A 3 -24.58 -14.52 -24.57
C LYS A 3 -25.57 -15.68 -24.45
N ILE A 4 -25.33 -16.75 -25.20
CA ILE A 4 -26.10 -17.99 -25.17
C ILE A 4 -25.67 -18.76 -23.92
N ILE A 5 -26.55 -18.84 -22.93
CA ILE A 5 -26.39 -19.74 -21.77
C ILE A 5 -26.63 -21.16 -22.28
N THR A 6 -25.69 -22.08 -22.06
CA THR A 6 -25.85 -23.47 -22.51
C THR A 6 -26.56 -24.31 -21.45
N ARG A 7 -27.24 -25.41 -21.86
CA ARG A 7 -28.00 -26.30 -20.97
C ARG A 7 -27.18 -26.89 -19.80
N ARG A 8 -25.84 -26.84 -19.85
CA ARG A 8 -24.96 -27.28 -18.76
C ARG A 8 -24.85 -26.26 -17.61
N ASP A 9 -25.00 -24.97 -17.90
CA ASP A 9 -24.93 -23.91 -16.87
C ASP A 9 -26.22 -23.83 -16.03
N PHE A 10 -27.36 -24.23 -16.62
CA PHE A 10 -28.65 -24.26 -15.92
C PHE A 10 -28.73 -25.41 -14.90
N LEU A 11 -28.19 -26.60 -15.20
CA LEU A 11 -28.39 -27.77 -14.35
C LEU A 11 -27.54 -27.76 -13.06
N ASN A 12 -26.38 -27.10 -13.04
CA ASN A 12 -25.59 -26.98 -11.82
C ASN A 12 -26.12 -25.90 -10.85
N GLY A 13 -26.75 -24.84 -11.36
CA GLY A 13 -27.30 -23.76 -10.53
C GLY A 13 -28.69 -24.05 -9.96
N THR A 14 -29.58 -24.69 -10.73
CA THR A 14 -30.99 -24.85 -10.31
C THR A 14 -31.23 -26.08 -9.43
N GLN A 15 -30.43 -27.15 -9.57
CA GLN A 15 -30.60 -28.35 -8.73
C GLN A 15 -30.16 -28.13 -7.28
N VAL A 16 -29.14 -27.31 -7.03
CA VAL A 16 -28.69 -26.95 -5.67
C VAL A 16 -29.74 -26.08 -4.97
N ALA A 17 -30.37 -25.14 -5.68
CA ALA A 17 -31.38 -24.24 -5.12
C ALA A 17 -32.73 -24.92 -4.81
N ILE A 18 -33.15 -25.90 -5.63
CA ILE A 18 -34.40 -26.64 -5.38
C ILE A 18 -34.21 -27.71 -4.31
N GLY A 19 -33.05 -28.37 -4.26
CA GLY A 19 -32.73 -29.35 -3.21
C GLY A 19 -32.69 -28.73 -1.82
N ALA A 20 -32.15 -27.51 -1.68
CA ALA A 20 -32.06 -26.82 -0.40
C ALA A 20 -33.43 -26.30 0.11
N SER A 21 -34.32 -25.83 -0.78
CA SER A 21 -35.61 -25.23 -0.39
C SER A 21 -36.68 -26.25 0.04
N LEU A 22 -36.56 -27.51 -0.37
CA LEU A 22 -37.46 -28.59 0.06
C LEU A 22 -37.05 -29.23 1.40
N LEU A 23 -35.81 -29.00 1.86
CA LEU A 23 -35.31 -29.56 3.11
C LEU A 23 -35.46 -28.59 4.30
N THR A 24 -35.68 -27.30 4.07
CA THR A 24 -35.68 -26.25 5.09
C THR A 24 -36.64 -26.47 6.27
N PRO A 25 -37.88 -26.99 6.09
CA PRO A 25 -38.75 -27.30 7.23
C PRO A 25 -38.26 -28.51 8.05
N TRP A 26 -37.54 -29.43 7.40
CA TRP A 26 -37.11 -30.70 8.00
C TRP A 26 -35.75 -30.56 8.70
N VAL A 27 -34.83 -29.75 8.18
CA VAL A 27 -33.50 -29.53 8.80
C VAL A 27 -33.59 -28.86 10.17
N ASN A 28 -34.54 -27.92 10.34
CA ASN A 28 -34.81 -27.28 11.63
C ASN A 28 -35.46 -28.23 12.66
N ALA A 29 -36.26 -29.21 12.21
CA ALA A 29 -36.89 -30.21 13.07
C ALA A 29 -35.91 -31.28 13.58
N PHE A 30 -34.78 -31.50 12.89
CA PHE A 30 -33.74 -32.46 13.26
C PHE A 30 -32.55 -31.86 14.01
N GLY A 31 -32.63 -30.60 14.45
CA GLY A 31 -31.59 -29.99 15.30
C GLY A 31 -30.22 -29.84 14.64
N ASN A 32 -30.17 -29.85 13.30
CA ASN A 32 -28.91 -29.59 12.59
C ASN A 32 -28.58 -28.11 12.75
N GLN A 33 -27.53 -27.84 13.54
CA GLN A 33 -26.94 -26.52 13.67
C GLN A 33 -26.69 -25.96 12.26
N GLN A 34 -27.07 -24.70 12.04
CA GLN A 34 -26.70 -23.93 10.84
C GLN A 34 -25.28 -24.28 10.43
N PRO A 35 -24.99 -24.55 9.13
CA PRO A 35 -23.65 -24.90 8.70
C PRO A 35 -22.69 -23.82 9.21
N ARG A 36 -21.92 -24.18 10.24
CA ARG A 36 -21.00 -23.26 10.88
C ARG A 36 -19.97 -22.93 9.82
N PHE A 37 -19.93 -21.69 9.38
CA PHE A 37 -18.90 -21.25 8.45
C PHE A 37 -17.54 -21.67 9.02
N GLN A 38 -16.81 -22.46 8.25
CA GLN A 38 -15.48 -22.92 8.60
C GLN A 38 -14.60 -22.73 7.39
N LEU A 39 -13.45 -22.09 7.61
CA LEU A 39 -12.42 -21.97 6.59
C LEU A 39 -11.90 -23.36 6.22
N GLU A 40 -11.55 -23.55 4.95
CA GLU A 40 -10.98 -24.80 4.47
C GLU A 40 -9.71 -25.18 5.24
N SER A 41 -9.46 -26.49 5.37
CA SER A 41 -8.20 -26.97 5.93
C SER A 41 -7.03 -26.49 5.05
N GLY A 42 -6.13 -25.70 5.62
CA GLY A 42 -5.04 -25.06 4.88
C GLY A 42 -5.36 -23.67 4.32
N TYR A 43 -6.45 -23.02 4.75
CA TYR A 43 -6.72 -21.62 4.43
C TYR A 43 -5.59 -20.71 4.93
N TYR A 44 -4.72 -20.32 4.01
CA TYR A 44 -3.60 -19.44 4.31
C TYR A 44 -3.28 -18.56 3.09
N PRO A 45 -4.02 -17.45 2.93
CA PRO A 45 -3.89 -16.54 1.80
C PRO A 45 -2.47 -16.03 1.50
N PRO A 46 -1.58 -15.79 2.50
CA PRO A 46 -0.21 -15.35 2.24
C PRO A 46 0.64 -16.30 1.36
N MET A 47 0.30 -17.59 1.30
CA MET A 47 0.98 -18.56 0.42
C MET A 47 0.44 -18.58 -1.02
N LYS A 48 -0.67 -17.88 -1.30
CA LYS A 48 -1.24 -17.85 -2.65
C LYS A 48 -0.36 -17.01 -3.57
N THR A 49 -0.15 -17.51 -4.79
CA THR A 49 0.60 -16.83 -5.86
C THR A 49 -0.35 -16.18 -6.88
N GLY A 50 0.16 -15.27 -7.71
CA GLY A 50 -0.61 -14.59 -8.76
C GLY A 50 -0.93 -13.13 -8.43
N LEU A 51 -1.77 -12.48 -9.25
CA LEU A 51 -2.29 -11.14 -8.94
C LEU A 51 -3.36 -11.25 -7.85
N ARG A 52 -3.22 -10.42 -6.80
CA ARG A 52 -4.03 -10.44 -5.58
C ARG A 52 -4.39 -9.00 -5.22
N GLY A 53 -5.46 -8.82 -4.45
CA GLY A 53 -6.10 -7.51 -4.24
C GLY A 53 -7.54 -7.59 -4.74
N SER A 54 -8.04 -6.54 -5.38
CA SER A 54 -9.33 -6.63 -6.07
C SER A 54 -9.29 -7.75 -7.11
N HIS A 55 -10.16 -8.73 -6.95
CA HIS A 55 -10.24 -9.93 -7.78
C HIS A 55 -11.69 -10.14 -8.21
N ASP A 56 -11.92 -11.00 -9.19
CA ASP A 56 -13.27 -11.43 -9.53
C ASP A 56 -13.95 -11.99 -8.26
N GLY A 57 -15.08 -11.40 -7.89
CA GLY A 57 -15.86 -11.60 -6.66
C GLY A 57 -15.80 -10.42 -5.68
N SER A 58 -14.77 -9.57 -5.71
CA SER A 58 -14.57 -8.52 -4.71
C SER A 58 -15.22 -7.18 -5.08
N TRP A 59 -15.54 -6.93 -6.35
CA TRP A 59 -16.02 -5.62 -6.83
C TRP A 59 -17.42 -5.66 -7.44
N GLU A 60 -17.90 -6.85 -7.80
CA GLU A 60 -19.09 -7.09 -8.59
C GLU A 60 -20.35 -6.62 -7.88
N ASN A 61 -20.50 -6.92 -6.59
CA ASN A 61 -21.66 -6.50 -5.82
C ASN A 61 -21.79 -4.97 -5.78
N MET A 62 -20.67 -4.26 -5.63
CA MET A 62 -20.70 -2.79 -5.62
C MET A 62 -21.01 -2.22 -7.00
N HIS A 63 -20.46 -2.81 -8.07
CA HIS A 63 -20.79 -2.39 -9.43
C HIS A 63 -22.24 -2.70 -9.80
N ALA A 64 -22.74 -3.89 -9.44
CA ALA A 64 -24.13 -4.27 -9.59
C ALA A 64 -25.08 -3.28 -8.90
N LEU A 65 -24.74 -2.85 -7.68
CA LEU A 65 -25.51 -1.83 -6.96
C LEU A 65 -25.57 -0.51 -7.73
N VAL A 66 -24.41 -0.04 -8.23
CA VAL A 66 -24.32 1.19 -9.05
C VAL A 66 -25.11 1.03 -10.36
N MET A 67 -25.19 -0.19 -10.90
CA MET A 67 -25.94 -0.53 -12.12
C MET A 67 -27.43 -0.80 -11.86
N GLY A 68 -27.92 -0.62 -10.63
CA GLY A 68 -29.34 -0.67 -10.28
C GLY A 68 -29.83 -2.02 -9.75
N GLU A 69 -28.93 -2.97 -9.49
CA GLU A 69 -29.30 -4.15 -8.72
C GLU A 69 -29.62 -3.78 -7.26
N SER A 70 -30.49 -4.57 -6.65
CA SER A 70 -30.86 -4.40 -5.25
C SER A 70 -30.98 -5.77 -4.58
N TRP A 71 -30.68 -5.81 -3.29
CA TRP A 71 -30.75 -7.00 -2.47
C TRP A 71 -31.90 -6.87 -1.49
N GLN A 72 -32.51 -8.01 -1.14
CA GLN A 72 -33.53 -8.08 -0.11
C GLN A 72 -32.96 -7.55 1.21
N LYS A 73 -33.66 -6.61 1.82
CA LYS A 73 -33.29 -6.03 3.11
C LYS A 73 -34.13 -6.70 4.18
N GLY A 74 -33.48 -7.25 5.20
CA GLY A 74 -34.14 -7.89 6.34
C GLY A 74 -33.71 -7.25 7.67
N PRO A 75 -34.38 -7.60 8.78
CA PRO A 75 -33.87 -7.25 10.10
C PRO A 75 -32.49 -7.88 10.33
N SER A 76 -31.64 -7.22 11.12
CA SER A 76 -30.37 -7.80 11.55
C SER A 76 -30.62 -9.01 12.45
N GLU A 77 -29.99 -10.14 12.13
CA GLU A 77 -30.09 -11.37 12.95
C GLU A 77 -29.35 -11.23 14.29
N GLU A 78 -28.37 -10.32 14.36
CA GLU A 78 -27.54 -10.06 15.54
C GLU A 78 -27.32 -8.56 15.77
N THR A 79 -27.01 -8.19 17.01
CA THR A 79 -26.66 -6.83 17.42
C THR A 79 -25.18 -6.73 17.77
N TYR A 80 -24.54 -5.67 17.29
CA TYR A 80 -23.13 -5.34 17.48
C TYR A 80 -23.02 -3.89 17.96
N ASP A 81 -22.05 -3.61 18.83
CA ASP A 81 -21.76 -2.25 19.33
C ASP A 81 -21.07 -1.40 18.26
N LEU A 82 -20.36 -2.06 17.33
CA LEU A 82 -19.69 -1.42 16.20
C LEU A 82 -19.67 -2.37 15.00
N VAL A 83 -20.02 -1.85 13.82
CA VAL A 83 -19.85 -2.53 12.53
C VAL A 83 -18.81 -1.76 11.71
N ILE A 84 -17.78 -2.46 11.25
CA ILE A 84 -16.69 -1.92 10.43
C ILE A 84 -16.73 -2.59 9.07
N VAL A 85 -16.76 -1.78 8.01
CA VAL A 85 -16.68 -2.25 6.62
C VAL A 85 -15.26 -2.04 6.11
N GLY A 86 -14.52 -3.13 5.93
CA GLY A 86 -13.11 -3.18 5.53
C GLY A 86 -12.20 -3.62 6.68
N GLY A 87 -11.53 -4.75 6.50
CA GLY A 87 -10.55 -5.33 7.41
C GLY A 87 -9.12 -4.83 7.19
N GLY A 88 -8.95 -3.64 6.61
CA GLY A 88 -7.65 -2.98 6.42
C GLY A 88 -7.07 -2.35 7.68
N ILE A 89 -5.89 -1.74 7.59
CA ILE A 89 -5.23 -1.05 8.72
C ILE A 89 -6.20 -0.10 9.45
N SER A 90 -6.93 0.73 8.72
CA SER A 90 -7.88 1.68 9.33
C SER A 90 -9.00 0.98 10.09
N GLY A 91 -9.63 -0.06 9.50
CA GLY A 91 -10.71 -0.78 10.16
C GLY A 91 -10.23 -1.56 11.38
N LEU A 92 -9.08 -2.23 11.28
CA LEU A 92 -8.48 -2.94 12.41
C LEU A 92 -8.06 -1.98 13.53
N ALA A 93 -7.51 -0.81 13.18
CA ALA A 93 -7.18 0.23 14.16
C ALA A 93 -8.45 0.77 14.84
N SER A 94 -9.53 1.03 14.10
CA SER A 94 -10.82 1.43 14.68
C SER A 94 -11.34 0.39 15.66
N ALA A 95 -11.31 -0.90 15.30
CA ALA A 95 -11.72 -1.98 16.20
C ALA A 95 -10.84 -2.03 17.47
N TYR A 96 -9.53 -1.90 17.31
CA TYR A 96 -8.57 -1.90 18.41
C TYR A 96 -8.82 -0.75 19.40
N PHE A 97 -8.89 0.48 18.91
CA PHE A 97 -9.12 1.65 19.76
C PHE A 97 -10.51 1.66 20.39
N TYR A 98 -11.54 1.19 19.67
CA TYR A 98 -12.88 1.05 20.24
C TYR A 98 -12.91 0.02 21.38
N ARG A 99 -12.26 -1.13 21.19
CA ARG A 99 -12.22 -2.17 22.23
C ARG A 99 -11.36 -1.78 23.43
N LYS A 100 -10.36 -0.90 23.25
CA LYS A 100 -9.61 -0.32 24.38
C LYS A 100 -10.49 0.46 25.36
N VAL A 101 -11.49 1.17 24.85
CA VAL A 101 -12.43 1.94 25.69
C VAL A 101 -13.68 1.14 26.06
N ASN A 102 -14.05 0.14 25.26
CA ASN A 102 -15.17 -0.77 25.50
C ASN A 102 -14.70 -2.24 25.46
N PRO A 103 -14.14 -2.77 26.56
CA PRO A 103 -13.49 -4.09 26.58
C PRO A 103 -14.40 -5.25 26.14
N ASP A 104 -15.69 -5.15 26.46
CA ASP A 104 -16.69 -6.19 26.20
C ASP A 104 -17.46 -5.97 24.88
N ALA A 105 -17.07 -4.98 24.08
CA ALA A 105 -17.75 -4.64 22.83
C ALA A 105 -17.77 -5.81 21.84
N ARG A 106 -18.94 -6.07 21.28
CA ARG A 106 -19.15 -6.97 20.14
C ARG A 106 -18.96 -6.18 18.85
N ILE A 107 -17.84 -6.41 18.17
CA ILE A 107 -17.48 -5.70 16.94
C ILE A 107 -17.59 -6.66 15.75
N LEU A 108 -18.36 -6.29 14.73
CA LEU A 108 -18.41 -6.99 13.45
C LEU A 108 -17.49 -6.29 12.44
N ILE A 109 -16.56 -7.04 11.84
CA ILE A 109 -15.71 -6.55 10.76
C ILE A 109 -16.05 -7.32 9.49
N LEU A 110 -16.42 -6.60 8.44
CA LEU A 110 -16.75 -7.15 7.13
C LEU A 110 -15.59 -6.91 6.17
N GLU A 111 -14.97 -7.99 5.68
CA GLU A 111 -13.88 -7.94 4.70
C GLU A 111 -14.27 -8.80 3.49
N ASN A 112 -14.20 -8.20 2.30
CA ASN A 112 -14.59 -8.84 1.04
C ASN A 112 -13.41 -9.55 0.34
N HIS A 113 -12.20 -9.35 0.81
CA HIS A 113 -11.03 -10.08 0.37
C HIS A 113 -10.86 -11.38 1.15
N ASP A 114 -10.11 -12.30 0.57
CA ASP A 114 -9.72 -13.54 1.26
C ASP A 114 -8.65 -13.36 2.33
N ASP A 115 -8.22 -12.14 2.64
CA ASP A 115 -7.35 -11.87 3.78
C ASP A 115 -7.58 -10.46 4.31
N PHE A 116 -7.39 -10.29 5.61
CA PHE A 116 -7.42 -8.98 6.26
C PHE A 116 -6.11 -8.21 6.02
N GLY A 117 -6.02 -6.97 6.51
CA GLY A 117 -4.85 -6.10 6.39
C GLY A 117 -4.92 -5.11 5.23
N GLY A 118 -5.86 -5.28 4.29
CA GLY A 118 -6.02 -4.35 3.16
C GLY A 118 -4.79 -4.34 2.25
N HIS A 119 -4.18 -3.16 2.03
CA HIS A 119 -2.93 -3.07 1.27
C HIS A 119 -1.70 -3.62 2.02
N ALA A 120 -1.75 -3.76 3.35
CA ALA A 120 -0.63 -4.26 4.14
C ALA A 120 -0.59 -5.79 4.20
N LYS A 121 -0.72 -6.44 3.04
CA LYS A 121 -0.60 -7.89 2.89
C LYS A 121 0.84 -8.31 2.69
N ARG A 122 1.15 -9.55 3.06
CA ARG A 122 2.44 -10.18 2.78
C ARG A 122 2.28 -11.33 1.79
N ASN A 123 3.31 -11.54 0.99
CA ASN A 123 3.45 -12.70 0.12
C ASN A 123 4.54 -13.61 0.69
N GLU A 124 4.29 -14.91 0.71
CA GLU A 124 5.25 -15.91 1.16
C GLU A 124 5.65 -16.84 0.02
N PHE A 125 6.96 -16.97 -0.17
CA PHE A 125 7.56 -17.82 -1.20
C PHE A 125 8.48 -18.85 -0.55
N LYS A 126 8.56 -20.06 -1.11
CA LYS A 126 9.61 -21.02 -0.74
C LYS A 126 10.71 -20.97 -1.80
N VAL A 127 11.92 -20.59 -1.38
CA VAL A 127 13.13 -20.56 -2.21
C VAL A 127 14.21 -21.34 -1.48
N ASP A 128 14.72 -22.41 -2.10
CA ASP A 128 15.77 -23.28 -1.54
C ASP A 128 15.47 -23.79 -0.12
N GLY A 129 14.22 -24.19 0.12
CA GLY A 129 13.75 -24.68 1.43
C GLY A 129 13.53 -23.58 2.49
N GLN A 130 13.80 -22.31 2.17
CA GLN A 130 13.58 -21.17 3.05
C GLN A 130 12.31 -20.40 2.67
N THR A 131 11.54 -19.97 3.67
CA THR A 131 10.44 -19.04 3.45
C THR A 131 11.01 -17.63 3.25
N ARG A 132 10.65 -16.99 2.14
CA ARG A 132 10.90 -15.58 1.84
C ARG A 132 9.58 -14.82 1.98
N ILE A 133 9.63 -13.69 2.68
CA ILE A 133 8.49 -12.80 2.84
C ILE A 133 8.72 -11.57 1.99
N GLY A 134 7.73 -11.22 1.16
CA GLY A 134 7.69 -9.98 0.39
C GLY A 134 6.41 -9.20 0.68
N TYR A 135 6.37 -7.96 0.19
CA TYR A 135 5.17 -7.14 0.26
C TYR A 135 4.11 -7.63 -0.76
N GLY A 136 2.85 -7.64 -0.33
CA GLY A 136 1.67 -7.85 -1.17
C GLY A 136 0.95 -6.54 -1.54
N GLY A 137 1.45 -5.40 -1.07
CA GLY A 137 0.94 -4.06 -1.37
C GLY A 137 1.81 -2.98 -0.75
N THR A 138 1.59 -2.66 0.53
CA THR A 138 2.40 -1.70 1.29
C THR A 138 3.82 -2.23 1.48
N GLU A 139 4.81 -1.46 0.99
CA GLU A 139 6.22 -1.84 1.03
C GLU A 139 6.90 -1.48 2.36
N SER A 140 6.69 -0.26 2.86
CA SER A 140 7.44 0.27 4.01
C SER A 140 6.64 1.29 4.83
N LEU A 141 7.08 1.50 6.07
CA LEU A 141 6.71 2.67 6.87
C LEU A 141 7.65 3.82 6.51
N ASP A 142 7.13 4.83 5.81
CA ASP A 142 7.91 6.01 5.47
C ASP A 142 8.03 6.96 6.67
N THR A 143 9.23 7.46 6.91
CA THR A 143 9.62 8.42 7.97
C THR A 143 8.88 8.22 9.31
N PRO A 144 9.03 7.06 9.99
CA PRO A 144 8.33 6.80 11.26
C PRO A 144 8.66 7.80 12.38
N SER A 145 9.82 8.46 12.28
CA SER A 145 10.23 9.52 13.21
C SER A 145 9.35 10.78 13.15
N ALA A 146 8.58 10.95 12.08
CA ALA A 146 7.64 12.07 11.91
C ALA A 146 6.20 11.70 12.29
N TYR A 147 5.96 10.47 12.76
CA TYR A 147 4.63 10.04 13.16
C TYR A 147 4.19 10.77 14.42
N SER A 148 2.88 11.01 14.54
CA SER A 148 2.30 11.53 15.78
C SER A 148 2.55 10.57 16.93
N ASP A 149 2.56 11.08 18.17
CA ASP A 149 2.72 10.26 19.37
C ASP A 149 1.72 9.10 19.42
N MET A 150 0.48 9.34 18.96
CA MET A 150 -0.56 8.32 18.88
C MET A 150 -0.18 7.19 17.92
N ALA A 151 0.28 7.52 16.71
CA ALA A 151 0.69 6.52 15.72
C ALA A 151 1.95 5.77 16.15
N ALA A 152 2.95 6.48 16.69
CA ALA A 152 4.18 5.88 17.21
C ALA A 152 3.91 4.94 18.39
N SER A 153 3.04 5.34 19.33
CA SER A 153 2.62 4.48 20.45
C SER A 153 1.85 3.26 19.95
N PHE A 154 0.91 3.45 19.02
CA PHE A 154 0.12 2.37 18.44
C PHE A 154 1.00 1.27 17.83
N LEU A 155 2.01 1.64 17.03
CA LEU A 155 2.96 0.68 16.46
C LEU A 155 3.62 -0.18 17.54
N LYS A 156 4.12 0.43 18.62
CA LYS A 156 4.74 -0.29 19.74
C LYS A 156 3.75 -1.21 20.45
N GLU A 157 2.52 -0.76 20.67
CA GLU A 157 1.48 -1.54 21.32
C GLU A 157 1.10 -2.80 20.54
N ILE A 158 1.11 -2.73 19.20
CA ILE A 158 0.88 -3.91 18.34
C ILE A 158 2.17 -4.71 18.07
N GLY A 159 3.28 -4.37 18.74
CA GLY A 159 4.54 -5.10 18.66
C GLY A 159 5.44 -4.74 17.46
N VAL A 160 5.17 -3.62 16.79
CA VAL A 160 5.99 -3.08 15.69
C VAL A 160 7.01 -2.10 16.25
N PHE A 161 8.26 -2.54 16.29
CA PHE A 161 9.42 -1.80 16.77
C PHE A 161 10.27 -1.38 15.57
N THR A 162 10.20 -0.11 15.16
CA THR A 162 10.78 0.38 13.90
C THR A 162 12.31 0.35 13.90
N GLU A 163 12.94 0.41 15.07
CA GLU A 163 14.39 0.30 15.24
C GLU A 163 14.94 -1.05 14.76
N ARG A 164 14.17 -2.13 14.87
CA ARG A 164 14.60 -3.48 14.44
C ARG A 164 14.83 -3.57 12.95
N PHE A 165 14.22 -2.69 12.16
CA PHE A 165 14.44 -2.65 10.71
C PHE A 165 15.93 -2.57 10.37
N TYR A 166 16.71 -1.81 11.13
CA TYR A 166 18.13 -1.60 10.87
C TYR A 166 19.00 -2.83 11.15
N ASP A 167 18.52 -3.79 11.95
CA ASP A 167 19.19 -5.06 12.18
C ASP A 167 19.02 -6.04 11.00
N TYR A 168 17.88 -5.96 10.29
CA TYR A 168 17.52 -6.87 9.21
C TYR A 168 17.72 -6.31 7.81
N PHE A 169 17.84 -4.98 7.68
CA PHE A 169 18.03 -4.33 6.39
C PHE A 169 19.51 -4.21 6.03
N HIS A 170 19.94 -4.93 4.99
CA HIS A 170 21.30 -4.86 4.46
C HIS A 170 21.57 -3.53 3.73
N GLN A 171 21.83 -2.47 4.49
CA GLN A 171 22.07 -1.11 3.96
C GLN A 171 23.24 -1.04 2.97
N ASP A 172 24.27 -1.84 3.19
CA ASP A 172 25.46 -1.89 2.33
C ASP A 172 25.38 -2.92 1.19
N LEU A 173 24.21 -3.56 0.94
CA LEU A 173 24.08 -4.63 -0.06
C LEU A 173 24.71 -4.26 -1.41
N TYR A 174 24.23 -3.16 -2.01
CA TYR A 174 24.70 -2.74 -3.33
C TYR A 174 26.17 -2.33 -3.32
N LYS A 175 26.62 -1.65 -2.26
CA LYS A 175 28.02 -1.25 -2.09
C LYS A 175 28.94 -2.47 -2.01
N ASN A 176 28.55 -3.50 -1.26
CA ASN A 176 29.31 -4.75 -1.11
C ASN A 176 29.35 -5.56 -2.42
N MET A 177 28.36 -5.38 -3.30
CA MET A 177 28.37 -5.93 -4.66
C MET A 177 29.19 -5.09 -5.66
N GLY A 178 29.83 -4.00 -5.21
CA GLY A 178 30.54 -3.07 -6.09
C GLY A 178 29.62 -2.22 -6.97
N LEU A 179 28.31 -2.22 -6.71
CA LEU A 179 27.32 -1.47 -7.46
C LEU A 179 27.23 -0.01 -6.96
N GLY A 180 26.84 0.88 -7.87
CA GLY A 180 26.69 2.30 -7.59
C GLY A 180 25.59 2.92 -8.45
N LYS A 181 25.20 4.14 -8.10
CA LYS A 181 24.17 4.90 -8.83
C LYS A 181 24.77 5.60 -10.04
N GLY A 182 24.00 5.72 -11.11
CA GLY A 182 24.33 6.51 -12.29
C GLY A 182 23.11 7.28 -12.79
N VAL A 183 23.36 8.36 -13.52
CA VAL A 183 22.33 9.19 -14.15
C VAL A 183 22.51 9.09 -15.65
N LEU A 184 21.45 8.66 -16.35
CA LEU A 184 21.39 8.64 -17.80
C LEU A 184 20.82 9.97 -18.29
N PHE A 185 21.61 10.69 -19.07
CA PHE A 185 21.20 11.89 -19.79
C PHE A 185 20.84 11.48 -21.20
N ASP A 186 19.62 11.77 -21.65
CA ASP A 186 19.19 11.47 -23.01
C ASP A 186 19.59 12.56 -24.01
N LYS A 187 19.69 12.18 -25.29
CA LYS A 187 20.09 13.10 -26.37
C LYS A 187 19.10 14.24 -26.60
N LYS A 188 17.79 14.02 -26.38
CA LYS A 188 16.74 15.00 -26.72
C LYS A 188 16.82 16.21 -25.80
N HIS A 189 17.05 16.02 -24.50
CA HIS A 189 17.08 17.12 -23.52
C HIS A 189 18.49 17.69 -23.29
N PHE A 190 19.53 16.85 -23.41
CA PHE A 190 20.90 17.24 -23.05
C PHE A 190 21.87 17.32 -24.24
N GLY A 191 21.37 17.14 -25.47
CA GLY A 191 22.16 17.20 -26.72
C GLY A 191 23.05 15.98 -26.97
N GLN A 192 23.28 15.15 -25.95
CA GLN A 192 24.07 13.92 -26.03
C GLN A 192 23.49 12.85 -25.11
N GLU A 193 23.45 11.60 -25.58
CA GLU A 193 23.18 10.45 -24.73
C GLU A 193 24.44 10.10 -23.92
N LYS A 194 24.37 10.16 -22.59
CA LYS A 194 25.51 9.91 -21.72
C LYS A 194 25.08 9.33 -20.38
N LEU A 195 25.65 8.19 -20.01
CA LEU A 195 25.57 7.66 -18.64
C LEU A 195 26.73 8.22 -17.81
N VAL A 196 26.42 8.90 -16.71
CA VAL A 196 27.42 9.35 -15.73
C VAL A 196 27.25 8.55 -14.45
N ILE A 197 28.28 7.78 -14.08
CA ILE A 197 28.27 6.90 -12.91
C ILE A 197 28.88 7.56 -11.68
N GLY A 198 28.52 7.07 -10.50
CA GLY A 198 29.05 7.53 -9.21
C GLY A 198 28.22 8.64 -8.57
N TYR A 199 26.93 8.75 -8.90
CA TYR A 199 26.01 9.71 -8.27
C TYR A 199 25.96 9.47 -6.75
N GLY A 200 26.28 10.50 -5.97
CA GLY A 200 26.38 10.43 -4.50
C GLY A 200 27.59 9.67 -3.95
N LYS A 201 28.51 9.19 -4.81
CA LYS A 201 29.77 8.51 -4.40
C LYS A 201 31.01 9.32 -4.78
N LYS A 202 31.04 9.86 -6.01
CA LYS A 202 32.11 10.76 -6.45
C LYS A 202 31.96 12.12 -5.74
N PRO A 203 33.07 12.84 -5.48
CA PRO A 203 33.00 14.26 -5.19
C PRO A 203 32.14 15.00 -6.23
N TRP A 204 31.28 15.90 -5.77
CA TRP A 204 30.27 16.53 -6.64
C TRP A 204 30.89 17.32 -7.79
N ASP A 205 32.01 17.99 -7.58
CA ASP A 205 32.78 18.67 -8.63
C ASP A 205 33.19 17.72 -9.76
N GLN A 206 33.68 16.53 -9.42
CA GLN A 206 34.05 15.49 -10.40
C GLN A 206 32.84 14.93 -11.12
N PHE A 207 31.77 14.59 -10.39
CA PHE A 207 30.54 14.06 -10.98
C PHE A 207 29.93 15.07 -11.96
N VAL A 208 29.77 16.33 -11.54
CA VAL A 208 29.16 17.40 -12.32
C VAL A 208 30.00 17.71 -13.57
N ALA A 209 31.33 17.71 -13.47
CA ALA A 209 32.22 17.93 -14.61
C ALA A 209 31.96 16.94 -15.75
N GLU A 210 31.67 15.67 -15.42
CA GLU A 210 31.39 14.61 -16.38
C GLU A 210 29.99 14.70 -17.02
N THR A 211 29.06 15.47 -16.46
CA THR A 211 27.70 15.60 -17.03
C THR A 211 27.69 16.36 -18.37
N PRO A 212 26.70 16.09 -19.26
CA PRO A 212 26.50 16.88 -20.48
C PRO A 212 25.71 18.17 -20.22
N LEU A 213 25.50 18.55 -18.96
CA LEU A 213 24.81 19.77 -18.57
C LEU A 213 25.52 21.02 -19.14
N ASN A 214 24.73 22.06 -19.39
CA ASN A 214 25.25 23.36 -19.75
C ASN A 214 26.04 23.98 -18.57
N SER A 215 26.83 25.02 -18.85
CA SER A 215 27.71 25.62 -17.85
C SER A 215 26.99 26.20 -16.63
N GLN A 216 25.76 26.68 -16.80
CA GLN A 216 24.96 27.26 -15.70
C GLN A 216 24.36 26.15 -14.83
N ALA A 217 23.74 25.14 -15.45
CA ALA A 217 23.22 23.95 -14.79
C ALA A 217 24.30 23.22 -13.97
N LYS A 218 25.53 23.11 -14.48
CA LYS A 218 26.65 22.55 -13.71
C LYS A 218 26.92 23.35 -12.43
N LYS A 219 26.95 24.68 -12.52
CA LYS A 219 27.16 25.54 -11.34
C LYS A 219 26.01 25.42 -10.35
N ASP A 220 24.77 25.40 -10.84
CA ASP A 220 23.58 25.30 -10.00
C ASP A 220 23.49 23.95 -9.29
N LEU A 221 23.77 22.85 -9.99
CA LEU A 221 23.82 21.52 -9.37
C LEU A 221 24.92 21.43 -8.31
N LEU A 222 26.10 22.00 -8.56
CA LEU A 222 27.17 22.03 -7.57
C LEU A 222 26.73 22.85 -6.35
N ARG A 223 26.21 24.06 -6.54
CA ARG A 223 25.68 24.92 -5.47
C ARG A 223 24.61 24.22 -4.63
N LEU A 224 23.61 23.61 -5.26
CA LEU A 224 22.53 22.88 -4.58
C LEU A 224 23.04 21.72 -3.73
N THR A 225 24.15 21.10 -4.11
CA THR A 225 24.65 19.87 -3.48
C THR A 225 25.76 20.10 -2.46
N THR A 226 26.50 21.21 -2.56
CA THR A 226 27.65 21.50 -1.68
C THR A 226 27.46 22.66 -0.73
N GLU A 227 26.51 23.57 -0.99
CA GLU A 227 26.32 24.77 -0.18
C GLU A 227 25.10 24.68 0.75
N GLN A 228 25.19 25.30 1.92
CA GLN A 228 24.07 25.43 2.87
C GLN A 228 23.47 26.84 2.77
N ILE A 229 22.51 27.01 1.86
CA ILE A 229 21.85 28.29 1.58
C ILE A 229 20.42 28.29 2.15
N ASP A 230 20.06 29.36 2.85
CA ASP A 230 18.66 29.68 3.14
C ASP A 230 18.02 30.43 1.95
N TYR A 231 17.19 29.74 1.18
CA TYR A 231 16.51 30.30 0.01
C TYR A 231 15.27 31.15 0.35
N MET A 232 14.93 31.29 1.64
CA MET A 232 13.83 32.11 2.11
C MET A 232 14.28 33.01 3.28
N PRO A 233 15.32 33.84 3.09
CA PRO A 233 15.87 34.65 4.16
C PRO A 233 14.82 35.62 4.70
N GLY A 234 14.82 35.82 6.01
CA GLY A 234 13.89 36.73 6.70
C GLY A 234 12.50 36.15 6.98
N LYS A 235 12.22 34.89 6.61
CA LYS A 235 11.00 34.18 7.02
C LYS A 235 11.25 33.34 8.27
N SER A 236 10.28 33.32 9.18
CA SER A 236 10.23 32.39 10.30
C SER A 236 10.01 30.95 9.81
N PHE A 237 10.19 29.97 10.71
CA PHE A 237 9.96 28.56 10.39
C PHE A 237 8.51 28.32 9.93
N ASP A 238 7.52 28.86 10.65
CA ASP A 238 6.09 28.67 10.34
C ASP A 238 5.73 29.30 8.99
N GLU A 239 6.29 30.47 8.66
CA GLU A 239 6.09 31.10 7.36
C GLU A 239 6.71 30.27 6.22
N LYS A 240 7.92 29.74 6.42
CA LYS A 240 8.55 28.84 5.44
C LYS A 240 7.71 27.59 5.25
N TYR A 241 7.22 26.99 6.32
CA TYR A 241 6.39 25.80 6.29
C TYR A 241 5.07 26.03 5.51
N GLU A 242 4.36 27.12 5.79
CA GLU A 242 3.11 27.44 5.10
C GLU A 242 3.28 27.73 3.60
N ILE A 243 4.44 28.24 3.20
CA ILE A 243 4.79 28.45 1.80
C ILE A 243 5.18 27.11 1.15
N LEU A 244 6.12 26.38 1.74
CA LEU A 244 6.66 25.14 1.18
C LEU A 244 5.60 24.05 1.05
N ARG A 245 4.66 23.95 2.00
CA ARG A 245 3.57 22.95 1.91
C ARG A 245 2.64 23.15 0.71
N LYS A 246 2.67 24.31 0.05
CA LYS A 246 1.88 24.67 -1.14
C LYS A 246 2.75 24.82 -2.39
N THR A 247 4.07 24.64 -2.26
CA THR A 247 5.04 24.86 -3.33
C THR A 247 5.54 23.50 -3.79
N SER A 248 5.42 23.20 -5.09
CA SER A 248 6.02 21.97 -5.63
C SER A 248 7.55 22.06 -5.57
N TYR A 249 8.23 20.92 -5.55
CA TYR A 249 9.69 20.92 -5.57
C TYR A 249 10.26 21.60 -6.83
N GLU A 250 9.60 21.41 -7.98
CA GLU A 250 9.90 22.14 -9.21
C GLU A 250 9.81 23.66 -9.03
N THR A 251 8.67 24.17 -8.51
CA THR A 251 8.49 25.61 -8.27
C THR A 251 9.52 26.13 -7.27
N PHE A 252 9.87 25.33 -6.27
CA PHE A 252 10.93 25.68 -5.32
C PHE A 252 12.28 25.85 -6.03
N LEU A 253 12.70 24.89 -6.84
CA LEU A 253 13.95 24.96 -7.61
C LEU A 253 13.96 26.15 -8.58
N ARG A 254 12.84 26.38 -9.28
CA ARG A 254 12.68 27.42 -10.29
C ARG A 254 12.66 28.82 -9.71
N ASP A 255 11.79 29.07 -8.73
CA ASP A 255 11.46 30.44 -8.31
C ASP A 255 12.30 30.89 -7.11
N TYR A 256 12.67 29.94 -6.23
CA TYR A 256 13.44 30.23 -5.02
C TYR A 256 14.92 29.95 -5.21
N CYS A 257 15.28 28.75 -5.68
CA CYS A 257 16.69 28.39 -5.91
C CYS A 257 17.26 28.97 -7.21
N LYS A 258 16.38 29.38 -8.15
CA LYS A 258 16.71 30.00 -9.44
C LYS A 258 17.75 29.22 -10.22
N VAL A 259 17.53 27.91 -10.35
CA VAL A 259 18.42 27.02 -11.09
C VAL A 259 18.09 27.02 -12.59
N ASP A 260 19.09 26.67 -13.40
CA ASP A 260 18.90 26.39 -14.82
C ASP A 260 17.84 25.31 -15.08
N GLU A 261 17.13 25.42 -16.21
CA GLU A 261 16.06 24.49 -16.61
C GLU A 261 16.53 23.04 -16.67
N GLN A 262 17.80 22.78 -17.00
CA GLN A 262 18.31 21.41 -17.08
C GLN A 262 18.41 20.69 -15.71
N ILE A 263 18.15 21.38 -14.60
CA ILE A 263 18.13 20.81 -13.24
C ILE A 263 16.70 20.49 -12.77
N ILE A 264 15.68 20.94 -13.49
CA ILE A 264 14.26 20.76 -13.17
C ILE A 264 13.70 19.62 -14.02
#